data_AF-A0A7S9DXB0-F1
#
_entry.id   AF-A0A7S9DXB0-F1
#
_cell.length_a   1.000
_cell.length_b   1.000
_cell.length_c   1.000
_cell.angle_alpha   90.00
_cell.angle_beta   90.00
_cell.angle_gamma   90.00
#
_symmetry.space_group_name_H-M   'P 1'
#
loop_
_entity.id
_entity.type
_entity.pdbx_description
1 polymer ?
#
loop_
_entity_poly.entity_id
_entity_poly.type
_entity_poly.pdbx_seq_one_letter_code
_entity_poly.pdbx_strand_id
1 'polypeptide(L)'
;MESIKDRINSLARAMGKPAVTEDEYIDYKTLRTQYEQQANAEVRQRQLRSKKDRIAEIHGRSDLNPKWTFGNLIEDSEDVIEAVSIAQSFIAAHEDPSWRNAGSHMMLFYGDYGRGKSHIAGAIAHQLIDQYEISVLYRQLSTLQEMRYFSYDFSAQDNIGQKFRAAHQELLEVDLLVLDEVCVNETVLKKNTQSWLGNLLRQRLVNKKNCILITNHNLAELEHAIGRYCFESIKEYDTYRVRFSGPSRRGGISSSEAEPTSSAPLRYQPNQVR
;
A
#
# COMPACT_ATOMS: atom_id res chain seq x y z
N MET A 1 -7.27 40.97 61.26
CA MET A 1 -6.55 40.31 60.15
C MET A 1 -7.32 39.05 59.82
N GLU A 2 -7.85 38.93 58.61
CA GLU A 2 -8.57 37.72 58.18
C GLU A 2 -7.63 36.52 58.18
N SER A 3 -8.13 35.37 58.66
CA SER A 3 -7.41 34.11 58.62
C SER A 3 -7.23 33.66 57.16
N ILE A 4 -6.16 32.90 56.90
CA ILE A 4 -5.93 32.26 55.59
C ILE A 4 -7.12 31.38 55.20
N LYS A 5 -7.77 30.70 56.17
CA LYS A 5 -8.99 29.91 55.92
C LYS A 5 -10.16 30.78 55.45
N ASP A 6 -10.33 31.98 56.01
CA ASP A 6 -11.41 32.89 55.62
C ASP A 6 -11.24 33.40 54.19
N ARG A 7 -10.00 33.68 53.79
CA ARG A 7 -9.65 34.09 52.42
C ARG A 7 -9.82 32.97 51.39
N ILE A 8 -9.46 31.73 51.74
CA ILE A 8 -9.67 30.58 50.86
C ILE A 8 -11.17 30.32 50.67
N ASN A 9 -11.96 30.42 51.75
CA ASN A 9 -13.39 30.22 51.69
C ASN A 9 -14.15 31.34 50.95
N SER A 10 -13.69 32.59 51.03
CA SER A 10 -14.25 33.68 50.23
C SER A 10 -13.96 33.51 48.74
N LEU A 11 -12.75 33.06 48.38
CA LEU A 11 -12.38 32.67 47.02
C LEU A 11 -13.20 31.48 46.50
N ALA A 12 -13.38 30.44 47.30
CA ALA A 12 -14.20 29.28 46.93
C ALA A 12 -15.65 29.68 46.63
N ARG A 13 -16.26 30.54 47.48
CA ARG A 13 -17.59 31.11 47.24
C ARG A 13 -17.66 31.94 45.96
N ALA A 14 -16.65 32.77 45.68
CA ALA A 14 -16.58 33.57 44.46
C ALA A 14 -16.46 32.71 43.19
N MET A 15 -15.81 31.54 43.28
CA MET A 15 -15.64 30.60 42.17
C MET A 15 -16.78 29.57 42.04
N GLY A 16 -17.82 29.65 42.90
CA GLY A 16 -18.92 28.67 42.91
C GLY A 16 -18.50 27.26 43.32
N LYS A 17 -17.36 27.11 43.99
CA LYS A 17 -16.84 25.83 44.48
C LYS A 17 -17.23 25.60 45.94
N PRO A 18 -17.39 24.33 46.38
CA PRO A 18 -17.68 24.03 47.78
C PRO A 18 -16.60 24.62 48.70
N ALA A 19 -17.01 25.01 49.92
CA ALA A 19 -16.08 25.46 50.95
C ALA A 19 -15.04 24.36 51.21
N VAL A 20 -13.76 24.74 51.34
CA VAL A 20 -12.66 23.79 51.47
C VAL A 20 -12.78 23.11 52.84
N THR A 21 -13.30 21.89 52.86
CA THR A 21 -13.51 21.07 54.07
C THR A 21 -12.35 20.16 54.40
N GLU A 22 -11.40 19.97 53.48
CA GLU A 22 -10.30 19.03 53.62
C GLU A 22 -9.04 19.74 54.16
N ASP A 23 -8.63 19.38 55.38
CA ASP A 23 -7.29 19.69 55.94
C ASP A 23 -6.21 18.75 55.34
N GLU A 24 -6.44 18.21 54.13
CA GLU A 24 -5.50 17.30 53.48
C GLU A 24 -4.33 18.11 52.88
N TYR A 25 -3.24 18.22 53.65
CA TYR A 25 -1.99 18.81 53.17
C TYR A 25 -1.39 17.90 52.10
N ILE A 26 -1.63 18.23 50.83
CA ILE A 26 -0.98 17.57 49.71
C ILE A 26 0.43 18.18 49.58
N ASP A 27 1.47 17.40 49.89
CA ASP A 27 2.85 17.83 49.71
C ASP A 27 3.07 18.25 48.24
N TYR A 28 3.70 19.41 48.05
CA TYR A 28 3.96 19.99 46.73
C TYR A 28 4.72 19.03 45.82
N LYS A 29 5.62 18.21 46.37
CA LYS A 29 6.35 17.21 45.58
C LYS A 29 5.40 16.16 45.00
N THR A 30 4.49 15.62 45.81
CA THR A 30 3.44 14.69 45.37
C THR A 30 2.55 15.30 44.29
N LEU A 31 2.10 16.54 44.50
CA LEU A 31 1.25 17.23 43.53
C LEU A 31 1.98 17.45 42.19
N ARG A 32 3.25 17.87 42.24
CA ARG A 32 4.08 18.03 41.05
C ARG A 32 4.28 16.72 40.32
N THR A 33 4.59 15.63 41.01
CA THR A 33 4.73 14.31 40.39
C THR A 33 3.42 13.84 39.74
N GLN A 34 2.27 14.08 40.36
CA GLN A 34 0.97 13.78 39.75
C GLN A 34 0.73 14.58 38.48
N TYR A 35 1.00 15.89 38.48
CA TYR A 35 0.86 16.71 37.27
C TYR A 35 1.85 16.31 36.17
N GLU A 36 3.10 15.98 36.52
CA GLU A 36 4.08 15.47 35.55
C GLU A 36 3.62 14.14 34.94
N GLN A 37 3.05 13.23 35.74
CA GLN A 37 2.48 11.98 35.24
C GLN A 37 1.28 12.22 34.32
N GLN A 38 0.37 13.12 34.69
CA GLN A 38 -0.80 13.48 33.88
C GLN A 38 -0.38 14.14 32.56
N ALA A 39 0.55 15.10 32.60
CA ALA A 39 1.07 15.76 31.40
C ALA A 39 1.76 14.75 30.47
N ASN A 40 2.59 13.85 31.02
CA ASN A 40 3.23 12.80 30.23
C ASN A 40 2.22 11.82 29.62
N ALA A 41 1.15 11.48 30.35
CA ALA A 41 0.06 10.65 29.82
C ALA A 41 -0.70 11.35 28.69
N GLU A 42 -1.00 12.64 28.83
CA GLU A 42 -1.68 13.44 27.82
C GLU A 42 -0.83 13.56 26.54
N VAL A 43 0.47 13.82 26.68
CA VAL A 43 1.40 13.87 25.54
C VAL A 43 1.44 12.53 24.81
N ARG A 44 1.50 11.40 25.52
CA ARG A 44 1.45 10.06 24.93
C ARG A 44 0.14 9.82 24.18
N GLN A 45 -1.00 10.20 24.77
CA GLN A 45 -2.31 10.06 24.13
C GLN A 45 -2.40 10.89 22.83
N ARG A 46 -1.90 12.13 22.86
CA ARG A 46 -1.84 12.99 21.66
C ARG A 46 -0.96 12.37 20.57
N GLN A 47 0.22 11.85 20.93
CA GLN A 47 1.12 11.19 19.97
C GLN A 47 0.48 9.95 19.33
N LEU A 48 -0.17 9.10 20.13
CA LEU A 48 -0.88 7.93 19.64
C LEU A 48 -2.02 8.30 18.69
N ARG A 49 -2.80 9.33 19.04
CA ARG A 49 -3.88 9.83 18.18
C ARG A 49 -3.34 10.37 16.86
N SER A 50 -2.32 11.22 16.90
CA SER A 50 -1.68 11.74 15.69
C SER A 50 -1.08 10.64 14.82
N LYS A 51 -0.49 9.60 15.40
CA LYS A 51 0.00 8.43 14.63
C LYS A 51 -1.15 7.70 13.93
N LYS A 52 -2.26 7.45 14.62
CA LYS A 52 -3.45 6.83 14.04
C LYS A 52 -4.03 7.64 12.89
N ASP A 53 -4.13 8.95 13.07
CA ASP A 53 -4.67 9.85 12.04
C ASP A 53 -3.80 9.84 10.77
N ARG A 54 -2.46 9.83 10.91
CA ARG A 54 -1.53 9.71 9.78
C ARG A 54 -1.65 8.37 9.06
N ILE A 55 -1.70 7.27 9.80
CA ILE A 55 -1.87 5.92 9.23
C ILE A 55 -3.18 5.84 8.44
N ALA A 56 -4.28 6.38 8.98
CA ALA A 56 -5.58 6.39 8.31
C ALA A 56 -5.54 7.22 7.00
N GLU A 57 -4.83 8.35 7.00
CA GLU A 57 -4.64 9.17 5.80
C GLU A 57 -3.84 8.43 4.72
N ILE A 58 -2.76 7.73 5.10
CA ILE A 58 -1.94 6.94 4.16
C ILE A 58 -2.77 5.78 3.58
N HIS A 59 -3.52 5.05 4.42
CA HIS A 59 -4.43 3.99 3.95
C HIS A 59 -5.49 4.52 2.99
N GLY A 60 -6.03 5.69 3.25
CA GLY A 60 -7.03 6.32 2.37
C GLY A 60 -6.50 6.66 0.98
N ARG A 61 -5.18 6.85 0.82
CA ARG A 61 -4.52 7.19 -0.45
C ARG A 61 -3.94 5.98 -1.18
N SER A 62 -3.73 4.85 -0.51
CA SER A 62 -2.94 3.72 -1.03
C SER A 62 -3.67 2.81 -2.01
N ASP A 63 -5.00 2.93 -2.16
CA ASP A 63 -5.85 2.08 -2.99
C ASP A 63 -5.61 0.56 -2.80
N LEU A 64 -5.35 0.16 -1.55
CA LEU A 64 -5.14 -1.23 -1.15
C LEU A 64 -6.45 -1.93 -0.79
N ASN A 65 -6.54 -3.22 -1.11
CA ASN A 65 -7.63 -4.05 -0.60
C ASN A 65 -7.42 -4.32 0.91
N PRO A 66 -8.40 -4.01 1.79
CA PRO A 66 -8.27 -4.24 3.23
C PRO A 66 -8.10 -5.70 3.64
N LYS A 67 -8.46 -6.65 2.75
CA LYS A 67 -8.37 -8.10 3.03
C LYS A 67 -6.98 -8.69 2.77
N TRP A 68 -6.13 -7.98 2.03
CA TRP A 68 -4.80 -8.46 1.66
C TRP A 68 -3.81 -8.29 2.82
N THR A 69 -3.98 -9.06 3.88
CA THR A 69 -3.10 -9.07 5.05
C THR A 69 -2.46 -10.44 5.25
N PHE A 70 -1.34 -10.51 5.95
CA PHE A 70 -0.68 -11.78 6.27
C PHE A 70 -1.58 -12.70 7.10
N GLY A 71 -2.42 -12.15 7.99
CA GLY A 71 -3.37 -12.95 8.77
C GLY A 71 -4.44 -13.67 7.96
N ASN A 72 -4.70 -13.22 6.73
CA ASN A 72 -5.63 -13.87 5.79
C ASN A 72 -4.91 -14.70 4.72
N LEU A 73 -3.58 -14.81 4.78
CA LEU A 73 -2.79 -15.57 3.82
C LEU A 73 -2.68 -17.02 4.29
N ILE A 74 -2.81 -17.96 3.36
CA ILE A 74 -2.67 -19.39 3.65
C ILE A 74 -1.28 -19.84 3.17
N GLU A 75 -0.42 -20.21 4.12
CA GLU A 75 0.97 -20.63 3.89
C GLU A 75 1.08 -22.16 3.76
N ASP A 76 0.53 -22.70 2.68
CA ASP A 76 0.41 -24.14 2.42
C ASP A 76 1.37 -24.67 1.33
N SER A 77 2.15 -23.80 0.68
CA SER A 77 3.11 -24.21 -0.35
C SER A 77 4.45 -23.49 -0.22
N GLU A 78 5.51 -24.18 -0.65
CA GLU A 78 6.90 -23.72 -0.50
C GLU A 78 7.14 -22.34 -1.15
N ASP A 79 6.57 -22.07 -2.33
CA ASP A 79 6.68 -20.78 -3.02
C ASP A 79 6.07 -19.62 -2.20
N VAL A 80 4.97 -19.87 -1.49
CA VAL A 80 4.34 -18.85 -0.63
C VAL A 80 5.09 -18.68 0.68
N ILE A 81 5.60 -19.76 1.28
CA ILE A 81 6.42 -19.69 2.50
C ILE A 81 7.70 -18.90 2.23
N GLU A 82 8.38 -19.19 1.11
CA GLU A 82 9.56 -18.43 0.69
C GLU A 82 9.20 -16.94 0.46
N ALA A 83 8.11 -16.68 -0.25
CA ALA A 83 7.63 -15.32 -0.48
C ALA A 83 7.37 -14.56 0.82
N VAL A 84 6.73 -15.19 1.80
CA VAL A 84 6.46 -14.61 3.12
C VAL A 84 7.76 -14.38 3.89
N SER A 85 8.70 -15.31 3.85
CA SER A 85 10.01 -15.15 4.51
C SER A 85 10.78 -13.95 3.95
N ILE A 86 10.81 -13.81 2.63
CA ILE A 86 11.46 -12.67 1.95
C ILE A 86 10.71 -11.37 2.29
N ALA A 87 9.38 -11.40 2.28
CA ALA A 87 8.54 -10.27 2.65
C ALA A 87 8.79 -9.80 4.08
N GLN A 88 8.84 -10.71 5.05
CA GLN A 88 9.14 -10.36 6.44
C GLN A 88 10.55 -9.81 6.61
N SER A 89 11.54 -10.37 5.90
CA SER A 89 12.91 -9.85 5.91
C SER A 89 12.97 -8.42 5.35
N PHE A 90 12.24 -8.15 4.26
CA PHE A 90 12.12 -6.82 3.69
C PHE A 90 11.46 -5.83 4.66
N ILE A 91 10.39 -6.24 5.35
CA ILE A 91 9.71 -5.41 6.34
C ILE A 91 10.60 -5.13 7.54
N ALA A 92 11.26 -6.15 8.09
CA ALA A 92 12.17 -6.00 9.23
C ALA A 92 13.33 -5.04 8.91
N ALA A 93 13.85 -5.07 7.66
CA ALA A 93 14.89 -4.14 7.24
C ALA A 93 14.45 -2.65 7.27
N HIS A 94 13.15 -2.35 7.18
CA HIS A 94 12.64 -0.98 7.29
C HIS A 94 12.71 -0.40 8.72
N GLU A 95 12.97 -1.25 9.72
CA GLU A 95 13.22 -0.79 11.09
C GLU A 95 14.46 0.11 11.15
N ASP A 96 15.49 -0.19 10.35
CA ASP A 96 16.71 0.61 10.29
C ASP A 96 16.55 1.81 9.34
N PRO A 97 16.58 3.07 9.85
CA PRO A 97 16.53 4.25 9.01
C PRO A 97 17.73 4.37 8.06
N SER A 98 18.88 3.80 8.41
CA SER A 98 20.07 3.83 7.56
C SER A 98 19.84 2.99 6.31
N TRP A 99 19.28 1.79 6.46
CA TRP A 99 18.90 0.91 5.35
C TRP A 99 17.90 1.60 4.42
N ARG A 100 16.84 2.21 4.97
CA ARG A 100 15.84 2.97 4.20
C ARG A 100 16.44 4.11 3.37
N ASN A 101 17.53 4.70 3.82
CA ASN A 101 18.21 5.82 3.16
C ASN A 101 19.48 5.40 2.41
N ALA A 102 19.88 4.12 2.45
CA ALA A 102 21.13 3.65 1.87
C ALA A 102 20.94 3.30 0.40
N GLY A 103 19.86 2.59 0.05
CA GLY A 103 19.63 2.05 -1.28
C GLY A 103 18.19 2.14 -1.73
N SER A 104 17.96 1.60 -2.92
CA SER A 104 16.64 1.44 -3.53
C SER A 104 16.42 -0.03 -3.80
N HIS A 105 15.37 -0.58 -3.22
CA HIS A 105 15.07 -1.99 -3.29
C HIS A 105 13.86 -2.24 -4.17
N MET A 106 13.89 -3.34 -4.93
CA MET A 106 12.77 -3.77 -5.75
C MET A 106 12.42 -5.22 -5.47
N MET A 107 11.16 -5.51 -5.16
CA MET A 107 10.67 -6.89 -5.17
C MET A 107 9.98 -7.17 -6.50
N LEU A 108 10.31 -8.29 -7.12
CA LEU A 108 9.71 -8.74 -8.37
C LEU A 108 8.96 -10.05 -8.11
N PHE A 109 7.63 -9.97 -8.13
CA PHE A 109 6.73 -11.11 -7.97
C PHE A 109 6.28 -11.57 -9.35
N TYR A 110 6.66 -12.78 -9.73
CA TYR A 110 6.42 -13.29 -11.08
C TYR A 110 5.96 -14.75 -11.08
N GLY A 111 5.27 -15.15 -12.14
CA GLY A 111 4.78 -16.53 -12.33
C GLY A 111 3.25 -16.64 -12.35
N ASP A 112 2.71 -17.81 -12.02
CA ASP A 112 1.36 -18.20 -12.42
C ASP A 112 0.22 -17.38 -11.79
N TYR A 113 -0.91 -17.31 -12.50
CA TYR A 113 -2.12 -16.62 -12.05
C TYR A 113 -2.71 -17.25 -10.79
N GLY A 114 -3.32 -16.41 -9.94
CA GLY A 114 -4.11 -16.90 -8.81
C GLY A 114 -3.30 -17.51 -7.65
N ARG A 115 -1.97 -17.28 -7.61
CA ARG A 115 -1.08 -17.78 -6.55
C ARG A 115 -0.93 -16.85 -5.33
N GLY A 116 -1.49 -15.64 -5.36
CA GLY A 116 -1.46 -14.71 -4.23
C GLY A 116 -0.43 -13.58 -4.30
N LYS A 117 0.21 -13.35 -5.46
CA LYS A 117 1.20 -12.26 -5.66
C LYS A 117 0.72 -10.89 -5.17
N SER A 118 -0.46 -10.45 -5.66
CA SER A 118 -1.09 -9.19 -5.26
C SER A 118 -1.47 -9.17 -3.77
N HIS A 119 -1.88 -10.32 -3.22
CA HIS A 119 -2.21 -10.44 -1.79
C HIS A 119 -0.96 -10.22 -0.93
N ILE A 120 0.16 -10.88 -1.25
CA ILE A 120 1.41 -10.71 -0.50
C ILE A 120 1.94 -9.28 -0.62
N ALA A 121 1.90 -8.69 -1.82
CA ALA A 121 2.29 -7.29 -2.01
C ALA A 121 1.42 -6.34 -1.18
N GLY A 122 0.11 -6.56 -1.15
CA GLY A 122 -0.81 -5.83 -0.27
C GLY A 122 -0.51 -6.04 1.21
N ALA A 123 -0.16 -7.25 1.62
CA ALA A 123 0.17 -7.57 3.01
C ALA A 123 1.44 -6.87 3.48
N ILE A 124 2.47 -6.83 2.63
CA ILE A 124 3.69 -6.04 2.84
C ILE A 124 3.33 -4.57 3.01
N ALA A 125 2.52 -4.03 2.08
CA ALA A 125 2.12 -2.63 2.11
C ALA A 125 1.39 -2.25 3.40
N HIS A 126 0.37 -3.03 3.81
CA HIS A 126 -0.36 -2.81 5.07
C HIS A 126 0.60 -2.77 6.27
N GLN A 127 1.49 -3.75 6.37
CA GLN A 127 2.41 -3.84 7.49
C GLN A 127 3.41 -2.67 7.52
N LEU A 128 3.91 -2.23 6.35
CA LEU A 128 4.82 -1.08 6.26
C LEU A 128 4.13 0.24 6.64
N ILE A 129 2.87 0.43 6.25
CA ILE A 129 2.07 1.59 6.65
C ILE A 129 1.87 1.59 8.17
N ASP A 130 1.40 0.47 8.72
CA ASP A 130 1.01 0.37 10.12
C ASP A 130 2.20 0.49 11.09
N GLN A 131 3.33 -0.15 10.74
CA GLN A 131 4.51 -0.20 11.61
C GLN A 131 5.38 1.03 11.46
N TYR A 132 5.64 1.45 10.21
CA TYR A 132 6.69 2.41 9.89
C TYR A 132 6.17 3.71 9.23
N GLU A 133 4.85 3.87 9.07
CA GLU A 133 4.22 5.06 8.47
C GLU A 133 4.74 5.34 7.05
N ILE A 134 5.11 4.28 6.32
CA ILE A 134 5.61 4.34 4.95
C ILE A 134 4.45 4.68 4.01
N SER A 135 4.64 5.68 3.16
CA SER A 135 3.64 6.01 2.14
C SER A 135 3.64 4.97 1.02
N VAL A 136 2.48 4.38 0.73
CA VAL A 136 2.34 3.35 -0.31
C VAL A 136 1.32 3.78 -1.34
N LEU A 137 1.59 3.49 -2.61
CA LEU A 137 0.63 3.62 -3.70
C LEU A 137 0.53 2.32 -4.48
N TYR A 138 -0.68 1.77 -4.56
CA TYR A 138 -0.99 0.58 -5.35
C TYR A 138 -1.68 0.95 -6.65
N ARG A 139 -1.10 0.56 -7.80
CA ARG A 139 -1.67 0.86 -9.12
C ARG A 139 -1.46 -0.30 -10.09
N GLN A 140 -2.44 -0.54 -10.94
CA GLN A 140 -2.23 -1.38 -12.13
C GLN A 140 -1.53 -0.57 -13.22
N LEU A 141 -0.61 -1.21 -13.97
CA LEU A 141 0.11 -0.52 -15.04
C LEU A 141 -0.84 -0.03 -16.15
N SER A 142 -1.86 -0.79 -16.49
CA SER A 142 -2.90 -0.42 -17.47
C SER A 142 -3.58 0.90 -17.11
N THR A 143 -3.99 1.06 -15.85
CA THR A 143 -4.64 2.30 -15.38
C THR A 143 -3.71 3.51 -15.50
N LEU A 144 -2.41 3.35 -15.26
CA LEU A 144 -1.43 4.43 -15.45
C LEU A 144 -1.27 4.81 -16.92
N GLN A 145 -1.29 3.84 -17.83
CA GLN A 145 -1.26 4.11 -19.26
C GLN A 145 -2.51 4.85 -19.73
N GLU A 146 -3.70 4.44 -19.27
CA GLU A 146 -4.97 5.11 -19.58
C GLU A 146 -4.95 6.57 -19.13
N MET A 147 -4.59 6.85 -17.87
CA MET A 147 -4.44 8.21 -17.34
C MET A 147 -3.50 9.05 -18.20
N ARG A 148 -2.41 8.45 -18.68
CA ARG A 148 -1.45 9.11 -19.56
C ARG A 148 -2.05 9.42 -20.93
N TYR A 149 -2.78 8.48 -21.55
CA TYR A 149 -3.42 8.72 -22.85
C TYR A 149 -4.46 9.84 -22.79
N PHE A 150 -5.29 9.86 -21.74
CA PHE A 150 -6.26 10.95 -21.54
C PHE A 150 -5.60 12.32 -21.37
N SER A 151 -4.39 12.38 -20.82
CA SER A 151 -3.65 13.65 -20.69
C SER A 151 -3.09 14.19 -22.01
N TYR A 152 -2.91 13.34 -23.02
CA TYR A 152 -2.42 13.73 -24.34
C TYR A 152 -3.54 14.11 -25.33
N ASP A 153 -4.80 13.79 -25.01
CA ASP A 153 -5.93 14.19 -25.83
C ASP A 153 -6.18 15.70 -25.66
N PHE A 154 -5.65 16.47 -26.61
CA PHE A 154 -5.57 17.93 -26.64
C PHE A 154 -6.94 18.64 -26.68
N SER A 155 -8.04 17.88 -26.69
CA SER A 155 -9.42 18.35 -26.72
C SER A 155 -10.02 18.57 -25.31
N ALA A 156 -9.32 18.16 -24.26
CA ALA A 156 -9.87 18.13 -22.92
C ALA A 156 -9.42 19.33 -22.06
N GLN A 157 -10.39 19.93 -21.37
CA GLN A 157 -10.31 21.06 -20.45
C GLN A 157 -8.97 21.23 -19.69
N ASP A 158 -8.55 22.47 -19.46
CA ASP A 158 -7.29 22.91 -18.81
C ASP A 158 -6.86 22.14 -17.53
N ASN A 159 -7.79 21.46 -16.85
CA ASN A 159 -7.55 20.74 -15.61
C ASN A 159 -6.96 19.32 -15.78
N ILE A 160 -7.08 18.66 -16.95
CA ILE A 160 -6.63 17.26 -17.09
C ILE A 160 -5.10 17.15 -17.02
N GLY A 161 -4.39 18.07 -17.68
CA GLY A 161 -2.93 18.10 -17.64
C GLY A 161 -2.38 18.31 -16.22
N GLN A 162 -3.06 19.11 -15.39
CA GLN A 162 -2.67 19.30 -13.99
C GLN A 162 -2.90 18.04 -13.15
N LYS A 163 -4.05 17.38 -13.32
CA LYS A 163 -4.35 16.11 -12.64
C LYS A 163 -3.33 15.03 -12.97
N PHE A 164 -2.93 14.91 -14.24
CA PHE A 164 -1.90 13.96 -14.65
C PHE A 164 -0.54 14.27 -14.01
N ARG A 165 -0.14 15.55 -13.99
CA ARG A 165 1.12 15.94 -13.31
C ARG A 165 1.09 15.61 -11.83
N ALA A 166 -0.03 15.86 -11.15
CA ALA A 166 -0.20 15.52 -9.74
C ALA A 166 -0.10 14.01 -9.51
N ALA A 167 -0.81 13.20 -10.32
CA ALA A 167 -0.73 11.74 -10.24
C ALA A 167 0.69 11.22 -10.54
N HIS A 168 1.37 11.81 -11.53
CA HIS A 168 2.75 11.45 -11.86
C HIS A 168 3.73 11.83 -10.74
N GLN A 169 3.52 12.97 -10.09
CA GLN A 169 4.31 13.39 -8.94
C GLN A 169 4.09 12.46 -7.75
N GLU A 170 2.85 12.04 -7.51
CA GLU A 170 2.52 11.05 -6.49
C GLU A 170 3.27 9.72 -6.72
N LEU A 171 3.33 9.24 -7.98
CA LEU A 171 4.12 8.06 -8.35
C LEU A 171 5.62 8.20 -8.03
N LEU A 172 6.16 9.42 -7.94
CA LEU A 172 7.57 9.67 -7.63
C LEU A 172 7.83 9.86 -6.13
N GLU A 173 6.88 10.48 -5.42
CA GLU A 173 7.07 10.89 -4.02
C GLU A 173 6.85 9.75 -3.02
N VAL A 174 5.93 8.84 -3.31
CA VAL A 174 5.59 7.72 -2.42
C VAL A 174 6.79 6.83 -2.15
N ASP A 175 6.94 6.41 -0.90
CA ASP A 175 8.08 5.62 -0.43
C ASP A 175 8.09 4.22 -1.04
N LEU A 176 6.91 3.62 -1.21
CA LEU A 176 6.71 2.34 -1.87
C LEU A 176 5.67 2.45 -2.99
N LEU A 177 6.08 2.08 -4.21
CA LEU A 177 5.17 1.95 -5.35
C LEU A 177 4.94 0.47 -5.66
N VAL A 178 3.68 0.03 -5.62
CA VAL A 178 3.28 -1.31 -6.06
C VAL A 178 2.65 -1.21 -7.44
N LEU A 179 3.31 -1.77 -8.44
CA LEU A 179 2.77 -1.89 -9.80
C LEU A 179 2.27 -3.32 -10.03
N ASP A 180 0.96 -3.44 -10.15
CA ASP A 180 0.30 -4.71 -10.44
C ASP A 180 0.05 -4.90 -11.94
N GLU A 181 -0.08 -6.18 -12.31
CA GLU A 181 -0.38 -6.64 -13.67
C GLU A 181 0.55 -6.06 -14.75
N VAL A 182 1.85 -5.97 -14.44
CA VAL A 182 2.86 -5.47 -15.36
C VAL A 182 2.94 -6.37 -16.59
N CYS A 183 2.58 -5.78 -17.74
CA CYS A 183 2.57 -6.39 -19.08
C CYS A 183 1.66 -7.61 -19.27
N VAL A 184 0.74 -7.89 -18.35
CA VAL A 184 -0.06 -9.13 -18.38
C VAL A 184 -0.86 -9.32 -19.68
N ASN A 185 -1.30 -8.23 -20.30
CA ASN A 185 -2.11 -8.25 -21.52
C ASN A 185 -1.35 -7.79 -22.78
N GLU A 186 -0.08 -7.42 -22.66
CA GLU A 186 0.72 -6.88 -23.77
C GLU A 186 1.89 -7.81 -24.06
N THR A 187 1.99 -8.31 -25.29
CA THR A 187 3.17 -9.05 -25.74
C THR A 187 4.42 -8.17 -25.67
N VAL A 188 4.29 -6.88 -26.03
CA VAL A 188 5.34 -5.86 -25.94
C VAL A 188 4.72 -4.48 -25.70
N LEU A 189 5.17 -3.77 -24.67
CA LEU A 189 4.81 -2.38 -24.41
C LEU A 189 5.22 -1.47 -25.58
N LYS A 190 4.42 -0.46 -25.89
CA LYS A 190 4.81 0.58 -26.87
C LYS A 190 6.08 1.30 -26.42
N LYS A 191 6.97 1.66 -27.36
CA LYS A 191 8.27 2.33 -27.07
C LYS A 191 8.15 3.54 -26.13
N ASN A 192 7.15 4.39 -26.32
CA ASN A 192 6.91 5.55 -25.46
C ASN A 192 6.56 5.15 -24.00
N THR A 193 5.83 4.05 -23.81
CA THR A 193 5.52 3.51 -22.49
C THR A 193 6.76 2.88 -21.86
N GLN A 194 7.56 2.15 -22.64
CA GLN A 194 8.84 1.58 -22.17
C GLN A 194 9.79 2.67 -21.67
N SER A 195 10.00 3.74 -22.46
CA SER A 195 10.85 4.86 -22.08
C SER A 195 10.33 5.57 -20.82
N TRP A 196 9.03 5.79 -20.73
CA TRP A 196 8.42 6.44 -19.58
C TRP A 196 8.55 5.60 -18.30
N LEU A 197 8.20 4.31 -18.36
CA LEU A 197 8.29 3.43 -17.19
C LEU A 197 9.75 3.28 -16.73
N GLY A 198 10.69 3.11 -17.66
CA GLY A 198 12.12 3.09 -17.33
C GLY A 198 12.59 4.39 -16.67
N ASN A 199 12.17 5.55 -17.19
CA ASN A 199 12.50 6.84 -16.57
C ASN A 199 11.85 7.03 -15.20
N LEU A 200 10.59 6.60 -15.01
CA LEU A 200 9.91 6.62 -13.72
C LEU A 200 10.70 5.80 -12.69
N LEU A 201 11.08 4.57 -13.04
CA LEU A 201 11.89 3.71 -12.16
C LEU A 201 13.25 4.35 -11.86
N ARG A 202 13.96 4.91 -12.83
CA ARG A 202 15.24 5.59 -12.56
C ARG A 202 15.11 6.81 -11.65
N GLN A 203 14.08 7.63 -11.82
CA GLN A 203 13.85 8.77 -10.93
C GLN A 203 13.57 8.32 -9.50
N ARG A 204 12.78 7.25 -9.33
CA ARG A 204 12.55 6.62 -8.02
C ARG A 204 13.84 6.05 -7.43
N LEU A 205 14.67 5.39 -8.24
CA LEU A 205 15.97 4.86 -7.83
C LEU A 205 16.87 5.96 -7.25
N VAL A 206 17.01 7.09 -7.95
CA VAL A 206 17.81 8.25 -7.52
C VAL A 206 17.30 8.83 -6.20
N ASN A 207 15.98 8.83 -6.01
CA ASN A 207 15.33 9.34 -4.81
C ASN A 207 15.23 8.32 -3.66
N LYS A 208 15.88 7.15 -3.79
CA LYS A 208 15.88 6.10 -2.78
C LYS A 208 14.48 5.57 -2.44
N LYS A 209 13.66 5.37 -3.47
CA LYS A 209 12.27 4.94 -3.35
C LYS A 209 12.11 3.49 -3.80
N ASN A 210 11.41 2.71 -2.99
CA ASN A 210 11.24 1.27 -3.18
C ASN A 210 10.08 0.96 -4.15
N CYS A 211 10.16 -0.20 -4.79
CA CYS A 211 9.15 -0.66 -5.76
C CYS A 211 8.81 -2.14 -5.56
N ILE A 212 7.55 -2.53 -5.75
CA ILE A 212 7.13 -3.91 -5.95
C ILE A 212 6.52 -4.01 -7.34
N LEU A 213 7.03 -4.92 -8.16
CA LEU A 213 6.50 -5.22 -9.48
C LEU A 213 5.86 -6.60 -9.47
N ILE A 214 4.63 -6.69 -9.97
CA ILE A 214 3.88 -7.95 -10.06
C ILE A 214 3.58 -8.23 -11.52
N THR A 215 3.94 -9.42 -12.00
CA THR A 215 3.67 -9.87 -13.36
C THR A 215 3.27 -11.33 -13.41
N ASN A 216 2.56 -11.73 -14.47
CA ASN A 216 2.29 -13.13 -14.76
C ASN A 216 3.32 -13.76 -15.71
N HIS A 217 4.22 -12.95 -16.27
CA HIS A 217 5.31 -13.42 -17.12
C HIS A 217 6.42 -14.07 -16.31
N ASN A 218 7.18 -14.96 -16.95
CA ASN A 218 8.52 -15.29 -16.44
C ASN A 218 9.50 -14.12 -16.70
N LEU A 219 10.72 -14.21 -16.15
CA LEU A 219 11.69 -13.10 -16.27
C LEU A 219 12.11 -12.78 -17.72
N ALA A 220 12.22 -13.79 -18.58
CA ALA A 220 12.61 -13.61 -19.98
C ALA A 220 11.48 -12.98 -20.80
N GLU A 221 10.26 -13.44 -20.58
CA GLU A 221 9.05 -12.84 -21.16
C GLU A 221 8.85 -11.41 -20.67
N LEU A 222 9.09 -11.14 -19.38
CA LEU A 222 9.02 -9.79 -18.82
C LEU A 222 10.02 -8.86 -19.50
N GLU A 223 11.28 -9.27 -19.67
CA GLU A 223 12.31 -8.49 -20.37
C GLU A 223 11.88 -8.15 -21.80
N HIS A 224 11.30 -9.12 -22.50
CA HIS A 224 10.76 -8.90 -23.84
C HIS A 224 9.59 -7.91 -23.81
N ALA A 225 8.65 -8.09 -22.88
CA ALA A 225 7.42 -7.32 -22.83
C ALA A 225 7.65 -5.87 -22.41
N ILE A 226 8.46 -5.60 -21.39
CA ILE A 226 8.75 -4.22 -20.95
C ILE A 226 9.82 -3.53 -21.80
N GLY A 227 10.58 -4.31 -22.57
CA GLY A 227 11.68 -3.83 -23.40
C GLY A 227 12.97 -3.52 -22.64
N ARG A 228 14.08 -3.56 -23.38
CA ARG A 228 15.44 -3.50 -22.82
C ARG A 228 15.70 -2.27 -21.94
N TYR A 229 15.27 -1.09 -22.35
CA TYR A 229 15.53 0.14 -21.59
C TYR A 229 14.91 0.10 -20.18
N CYS A 230 13.65 -0.32 -20.10
CA CYS A 230 12.96 -0.44 -18.81
C CYS A 230 13.55 -1.58 -17.98
N PHE A 231 13.91 -2.70 -18.61
CA PHE A 231 14.51 -3.84 -17.91
C PHE A 231 15.89 -3.52 -17.33
N GLU A 232 16.72 -2.75 -18.03
CA GLU A 232 17.99 -2.25 -17.47
C GLU A 232 17.74 -1.35 -16.25
N SER A 233 16.68 -0.53 -16.28
CA SER A 233 16.32 0.30 -15.12
C SER A 233 15.91 -0.54 -13.90
N ILE A 234 15.27 -1.70 -14.11
CA ILE A 234 14.96 -2.66 -13.05
C ILE A 234 16.23 -3.30 -12.48
N LYS A 235 17.21 -3.63 -13.33
CA LYS A 235 18.48 -4.24 -12.90
C LYS A 235 19.35 -3.33 -12.03
N GLU A 236 19.14 -2.01 -12.10
CA GLU A 236 19.85 -1.03 -11.26
C GLU A 236 19.41 -1.08 -9.78
N TYR A 237 18.25 -1.68 -9.48
CA TYR A 237 17.77 -1.88 -8.12
C TYR A 237 18.41 -3.10 -7.45
N ASP A 238 18.50 -3.07 -6.13
CA ASP A 238 18.71 -4.27 -5.32
C ASP A 238 17.44 -5.13 -5.38
N THR A 239 17.44 -6.14 -6.25
CA THR A 239 16.25 -6.89 -6.64
C THR A 239 16.06 -8.19 -5.86
N TYR A 240 14.92 -8.32 -5.17
CA TYR A 240 14.42 -9.57 -4.59
C TYR A 240 13.47 -10.24 -5.58
N ARG A 241 13.81 -11.42 -6.07
CA ARG A 241 13.02 -12.14 -7.07
C ARG A 241 12.26 -13.27 -6.39
N VAL A 242 10.93 -13.24 -6.50
CA VAL A 242 10.07 -14.25 -5.88
C VAL A 242 9.21 -14.89 -6.96
N ARG A 243 9.40 -16.19 -7.16
CA ARG A 243 8.68 -16.98 -8.15
C ARG A 243 7.47 -17.64 -7.51
N PHE A 244 6.33 -17.50 -8.14
CA PHE A 244 5.09 -18.18 -7.77
C PHE A 244 4.75 -19.22 -8.82
N SER A 245 4.55 -20.46 -8.42
CA SER A 245 4.27 -21.55 -9.36
C SER A 245 3.24 -22.52 -8.79
N GLY A 246 2.36 -23.01 -9.65
CA GLY A 246 1.36 -24.02 -9.30
C GLY A 246 -0.06 -23.65 -9.70
N PRO A 247 -1.07 -24.44 -9.28
CA PRO A 247 -2.45 -24.19 -9.65
C PRO A 247 -3.00 -22.92 -8.98
N SER A 248 -3.96 -22.27 -9.64
CA SER A 248 -4.71 -21.16 -9.08
C SER A 248 -5.40 -21.57 -7.78
N ARG A 249 -5.32 -20.71 -6.77
CA ARG A 249 -5.95 -20.90 -5.44
C ARG A 249 -7.38 -20.37 -5.38
N ARG A 250 -7.87 -19.76 -6.47
CA ARG A 250 -9.25 -19.26 -6.54
C ARG A 250 -10.19 -20.44 -6.72
N GLY A 251 -11.32 -20.45 -6.01
CA GLY A 251 -12.35 -21.46 -6.21
C GLY A 251 -12.78 -21.55 -7.67
N GLY A 252 -12.93 -22.76 -8.20
CA GLY A 252 -13.39 -22.99 -9.56
C GLY A 252 -14.80 -22.44 -9.75
N ILE A 253 -14.97 -21.55 -10.73
CA ILE A 253 -16.30 -21.05 -11.13
C ILE A 253 -17.03 -22.08 -12.00
N SER A 254 -16.29 -23.00 -12.64
CA SER A 254 -16.89 -24.10 -13.38
C SER A 254 -17.60 -25.04 -12.41
N SER A 255 -18.93 -24.93 -12.34
CA SER A 255 -19.76 -26.04 -11.91
C SER A 255 -19.36 -27.27 -12.72
N SER A 256 -19.23 -28.43 -12.07
CA SER A 256 -19.21 -29.72 -12.73
C SER A 256 -20.61 -30.05 -13.26
N GLU A 257 -21.25 -29.12 -13.97
CA GLU A 257 -22.42 -29.41 -14.77
C GLU A 257 -21.89 -29.86 -16.11
N ALA A 258 -21.81 -31.18 -16.27
CA ALA A 258 -21.53 -31.80 -17.53
C ALA A 258 -22.44 -31.16 -18.58
N GLU A 259 -21.85 -30.48 -19.57
CA GLU A 259 -22.57 -30.12 -20.77
C GLU A 259 -23.23 -31.41 -21.30
N PRO A 260 -24.56 -31.46 -21.45
CA PRO A 260 -25.18 -32.62 -22.05
C PRO A 260 -24.64 -32.74 -23.46
N THR A 261 -23.89 -33.81 -23.70
CA THR A 261 -23.41 -34.23 -25.01
C THR A 261 -24.63 -34.51 -25.91
N SER A 262 -25.17 -33.47 -26.52
CA SER A 262 -26.17 -33.62 -27.58
C SER A 262 -25.45 -33.85 -28.91
N SER A 263 -25.09 -35.11 -29.13
CA SER A 263 -24.70 -35.62 -30.43
C SER A 263 -25.94 -35.79 -31.33
N ALA A 264 -26.38 -34.72 -31.99
CA ALA A 264 -27.19 -34.83 -33.20
C ALA A 264 -27.04 -33.58 -34.10
N PRO A 265 -26.69 -33.72 -35.39
CA PRO A 265 -26.63 -32.57 -36.29
C PRO A 265 -28.05 -32.07 -36.59
N LEU A 266 -28.34 -30.84 -36.18
CA LEU A 266 -29.54 -30.10 -36.58
C LEU A 266 -29.54 -29.92 -38.10
N ARG A 267 -30.33 -30.73 -38.82
CA ARG A 267 -30.67 -30.48 -40.22
C ARG A 267 -31.50 -29.21 -40.29
N TYR A 268 -30.94 -28.18 -40.93
CA TYR A 268 -31.64 -26.95 -41.28
C TYR A 268 -32.81 -27.26 -42.24
N GLN A 269 -34.04 -26.90 -41.86
CA GLN A 269 -35.19 -26.81 -42.76
C GLN A 269 -35.60 -25.35 -42.88
N PRO A 270 -35.57 -24.75 -44.09
CA PRO A 270 -36.04 -23.38 -44.29
C PRO A 270 -37.57 -23.30 -44.17
N ASN A 271 -38.06 -22.26 -43.50
CA ASN A 271 -39.48 -21.98 -43.31
C ASN A 271 -40.18 -21.81 -44.67
N GLN A 272 -41.17 -22.66 -44.96
CA GLN A 272 -42.09 -22.43 -46.07
C GLN A 272 -43.10 -21.35 -45.67
N VAL A 273 -43.12 -20.27 -46.45
CA VAL A 273 -44.08 -19.17 -46.35
C VAL A 273 -45.44 -19.69 -46.81
N ARG A 274 -46.49 -19.46 -46.02
CA ARG A 274 -47.89 -19.61 -46.45
C ARG A 274 -48.41 -18.29 -46.98
#